data_AF-A0A2S4HHZ5-F1
#
_entry.id   AF-A0A2S4HHZ5-F1
#
_cell.length_a   1.000
_cell.length_b   1.000
_cell.length_c   1.000
_cell.angle_alpha   90.00
_cell.angle_beta   90.00
_cell.angle_gamma   90.00
#
_symmetry.space_group_name_H-M   'P 1'
#
loop_
_entity.id
_entity.type
_entity.pdbx_description
1 polymer ?
#
loop_
_entity_poly.entity_id
_entity_poly.type
_entity_poly.pdbx_seq_one_letter_code
_entity_poly.pdbx_strand_id
1 'polypeptide(L)'
;MAILGSGTFFSAALYISLAQHPATLACGVSVGGRFFPPMYNRAAPMQITLALVGFLAGIASWYLNSNFLWLAGALFLISVVPITLIIIKPVNDILLSPDNDPESPATEVLLRRWGQGIACEQL
;
A
#
# COMPACT_ATOMS: atom_id res chain seq x y z
N MET A 1 20.97 -4.65 3.79
CA MET A 1 20.08 -4.35 2.64
C MET A 1 18.64 -4.81 2.86
N ALA A 2 18.39 -6.06 3.29
CA ALA A 2 17.02 -6.53 3.57
C ALA A 2 16.26 -5.64 4.57
N ILE A 3 16.87 -5.31 5.71
CA ILE A 3 16.28 -4.41 6.73
C ILE A 3 16.04 -2.99 6.19
N LEU A 4 16.94 -2.47 5.35
CA LEU A 4 16.77 -1.13 4.77
C LEU A 4 15.60 -1.12 3.78
N GLY A 5 15.50 -2.13 2.91
CA GLY A 5 14.38 -2.25 1.96
C GLY A 5 13.03 -2.45 2.66
N SER A 6 12.97 -3.36 3.64
CA SER A 6 11.74 -3.61 4.40
C SER A 6 11.35 -2.43 5.29
N GLY A 7 12.32 -1.80 5.94
CA GLY A 7 12.11 -0.64 6.81
C GLY A 7 11.64 0.59 6.04
N THR A 8 12.22 0.85 4.86
CA THR A 8 11.77 1.95 3.99
C THR A 8 10.39 1.68 3.41
N PHE A 9 10.10 0.44 2.97
CA PHE A 9 8.76 0.03 2.54
C PHE A 9 7.73 0.31 3.65
N PHE A 10 7.98 -0.19 4.85
CA PHE A 10 7.08 -0.04 5.99
C PHE A 10 6.89 1.43 6.37
N SER A 11 7.97 2.20 6.42
CA SER A 11 7.90 3.63 6.76
C SER A 11 7.10 4.43 5.74
N ALA A 12 7.26 4.16 4.45
CA ALA A 12 6.49 4.82 3.39
C ALA A 12 5.00 4.48 3.51
N ALA A 13 4.66 3.22 3.73
CA ALA A 13 3.28 2.79 3.95
C ALA A 13 2.67 3.47 5.18
N LEU A 14 3.40 3.49 6.29
CA LEU A 14 2.97 4.11 7.54
C LEU A 14 2.70 5.62 7.36
N TYR A 15 3.59 6.33 6.66
CA TYR A 15 3.40 7.75 6.37
C TYR A 15 2.13 7.99 5.52
N ILE A 16 1.90 7.18 4.49
CA ILE A 16 0.73 7.32 3.63
C ILE A 16 -0.56 7.13 4.45
N SER A 17 -0.61 6.09 5.28
CA SER A 17 -1.80 5.75 6.07
C SER A 17 -2.07 6.73 7.22
N LEU A 18 -1.04 7.16 7.95
CA LEU A 18 -1.23 7.95 9.17
C LEU A 18 -1.23 9.47 8.94
N ALA A 19 -0.47 9.96 7.96
CA ALA A 19 -0.29 11.39 7.75
C ALA A 19 -0.92 11.83 6.43
N GLN A 20 -0.47 11.28 5.30
CA GLN A 20 -0.82 11.79 3.99
C GLN A 20 -2.31 11.63 3.69
N HIS A 21 -2.87 10.44 3.89
CA HIS A 21 -4.26 10.16 3.53
C HIS A 21 -5.27 10.89 4.43
N PRO A 22 -5.13 10.89 5.78
CA PRO A 22 -5.99 11.68 6.66
C PRO A 22 -5.89 13.18 6.40
N ALA A 23 -4.69 13.72 6.16
CA ALA A 23 -4.51 15.12 5.82
C ALA A 23 -5.20 15.49 4.49
N THR A 24 -5.11 14.60 3.49
CA THR A 24 -5.78 14.82 2.20
C THR A 24 -7.30 14.86 2.37
N LEU A 25 -7.87 13.97 3.19
CA LEU A 25 -9.30 13.98 3.49
C LEU A 25 -9.74 15.20 4.32
N ALA A 26 -8.89 15.69 5.22
CA ALA A 26 -9.14 16.91 5.99
C ALA A 26 -9.21 18.17 5.09
N CYS A 27 -8.50 18.19 3.96
CA CYS A 27 -8.58 19.23 2.94
C CYS A 27 -9.86 19.17 2.08
N GLY A 28 -10.67 18.12 2.23
CA GLY A 28 -11.91 17.91 1.51
C GLY A 28 -11.87 16.70 0.58
N VAL A 29 -13.03 16.06 0.41
CA VAL A 29 -13.18 14.83 -0.40
C VAL A 29 -12.79 15.06 -1.85
N SER A 30 -13.16 16.21 -2.44
CA SER A 30 -12.80 16.56 -3.81
C SER A 30 -11.29 16.62 -4.03
N VAL A 31 -10.54 17.11 -3.02
CA VAL A 31 -9.07 17.10 -3.01
C VAL A 31 -8.58 15.65 -2.90
N GLY A 32 -9.15 14.86 -1.99
CA GLY A 32 -8.89 13.42 -1.85
C GLY A 32 -9.02 12.64 -3.15
N GLY A 33 -10.18 12.74 -3.81
CA GLY A 33 -10.48 12.01 -5.04
C GLY A 33 -9.57 12.40 -6.20
N ARG A 34 -9.20 13.68 -6.33
CA ARG A 34 -8.29 14.15 -7.38
C ARG A 34 -6.82 13.82 -7.09
N PHE A 35 -6.43 13.79 -5.81
CA PHE A 35 -5.06 13.51 -5.39
C PHE A 35 -4.74 12.01 -5.41
N PHE A 36 -5.74 11.15 -5.15
CA PHE A 36 -5.54 9.72 -4.99
C PHE A 36 -4.93 9.05 -6.24
N PRO A 37 -5.46 9.22 -7.47
CA PRO A 37 -4.85 8.59 -8.66
C PRO A 37 -3.39 8.97 -8.95
N PRO A 38 -3.00 10.27 -9.02
CA PRO A 38 -1.62 10.64 -9.29
C PRO A 38 -0.67 10.24 -8.15
N MET A 39 -1.15 10.14 -6.92
CA MET A 39 -0.39 9.64 -5.77
C MET A 39 -0.17 8.14 -5.88
N TYR A 40 -1.23 7.36 -6.09
CA TYR A 40 -1.17 5.90 -6.18
C TYR A 40 -0.27 5.42 -7.32
N ASN A 41 -0.36 6.05 -8.49
CA ASN A 41 0.47 5.74 -9.65
C ASN A 41 1.97 5.94 -9.42
N ARG A 42 2.36 6.78 -8.46
CA ARG A 42 3.76 6.98 -8.07
C ARG A 42 4.18 6.11 -6.89
N ALA A 43 3.30 5.96 -5.90
CA ALA A 43 3.57 5.21 -4.68
C ALA A 43 3.64 3.70 -4.92
N ALA A 44 2.73 3.13 -5.72
CA ALA A 44 2.64 1.68 -5.92
C ALA A 44 3.90 1.09 -6.58
N PRO A 45 4.45 1.63 -7.69
CA PRO A 45 5.68 1.11 -8.28
C PRO A 45 6.89 1.19 -7.34
N MET A 46 6.99 2.27 -6.57
CA MET A 46 8.05 2.44 -5.57
C MET A 46 7.96 1.36 -4.48
N GLN A 47 6.76 1.13 -3.93
CA GLN A 47 6.54 0.10 -2.92
C GLN A 47 6.81 -1.31 -3.45
N ILE A 48 6.37 -1.62 -4.67
CA ILE A 48 6.65 -2.92 -5.32
C ILE A 48 8.16 -3.14 -5.46
N THR A 49 8.90 -2.11 -5.91
CA THR A 49 10.35 -2.20 -6.09
C THR A 49 11.06 -2.46 -4.75
N LEU A 50 10.68 -1.72 -3.69
CA LEU A 50 11.25 -1.92 -2.36
C LEU A 50 10.93 -3.30 -1.78
N ALA A 51 9.71 -3.80 -1.97
CA ALA A 51 9.32 -5.13 -1.54
C ALA A 51 10.14 -6.22 -2.24
N LEU A 52 10.35 -6.11 -3.56
CA LEU A 52 11.15 -7.05 -4.34
C LEU A 52 12.63 -7.03 -3.92
N VAL A 53 13.22 -5.84 -3.77
CA VAL A 53 14.61 -5.71 -3.32
C VAL A 53 14.78 -6.27 -1.91
N GLY A 54 13.85 -5.96 -1.00
CA GLY A 54 13.84 -6.51 0.36
C GLY A 54 13.70 -8.03 0.38
N PHE A 55 12.81 -8.59 -0.44
CA PHE A 55 12.58 -10.02 -0.60
C PHE A 55 13.83 -10.76 -1.09
N LEU A 56 14.43 -10.30 -2.19
CA LEU A 56 15.64 -10.90 -2.77
C LEU A 56 16.82 -10.81 -1.78
N ALA A 57 16.97 -9.68 -1.09
CA ALA A 57 18.00 -9.52 -0.07
C ALA A 57 17.76 -10.44 1.14
N GLY A 58 16.50 -10.68 1.53
CA GLY A 58 16.13 -11.63 2.57
C GLY A 58 16.46 -13.07 2.19
N ILE A 59 16.13 -13.49 0.96
CA ILE A 59 16.49 -14.81 0.43
C ILE A 59 18.00 -15.00 0.41
N ALA A 60 18.75 -14.01 -0.11
CA ALA A 60 20.21 -14.07 -0.13
C ALA A 60 20.79 -14.18 1.29
N SER A 61 20.22 -13.45 2.26
CA SER A 61 20.66 -13.50 3.67
C SER A 61 20.35 -14.85 4.32
N TRP A 62 19.21 -15.47 3.99
CA TRP A 62 18.89 -16.83 4.42
C TRP A 62 19.88 -17.85 3.84
N TYR A 63 20.16 -17.78 2.53
CA TYR A 63 21.09 -18.69 1.87
C TYR A 63 22.51 -18.64 2.47
N LEU A 64 22.98 -17.44 2.83
CA LEU A 64 24.33 -17.25 3.38
C LEU A 64 24.45 -17.63 4.86
N ASN A 65 23.39 -17.47 5.66
CA ASN A 65 23.46 -17.62 7.12
C ASN A 65 22.63 -18.79 7.67
N SER A 66 21.88 -19.51 6.82
CA SER A 66 20.94 -20.58 7.19
C SER A 66 19.91 -20.18 8.27
N ASN A 67 19.71 -18.89 8.51
CA ASN A 67 18.81 -18.41 9.54
C ASN A 67 17.40 -18.20 8.98
N PHE A 68 16.46 -19.01 9.47
CA PHE A 68 15.06 -19.03 9.04
C PHE A 68 14.31 -17.69 9.25
N LEU A 69 14.79 -16.81 10.13
CA LEU A 69 14.19 -15.48 10.33
C LEU A 69 14.25 -14.63 9.06
N TRP A 70 15.34 -14.75 8.27
CA TRP A 70 15.47 -14.04 7.00
C TRP A 70 14.48 -14.55 5.95
N LEU A 71 14.26 -15.86 5.92
CA LEU A 71 13.27 -16.47 5.04
C LEU A 71 11.85 -16.06 5.44
N ALA A 72 11.53 -16.09 6.73
CA ALA A 72 10.24 -15.66 7.24
C ALA A 72 9.94 -14.19 6.90
N GLY A 73 10.91 -13.29 7.09
CA GLY A 73 10.77 -11.88 6.73
C GLY A 73 10.60 -11.64 5.23
N ALA A 74 11.32 -12.41 4.39
CA ALA A 74 11.16 -12.36 2.94
C ALA A 74 9.74 -12.82 2.53
N LEU A 75 9.28 -13.96 3.05
CA LEU A 75 7.93 -14.47 2.79
C LEU A 75 6.85 -13.48 3.25
N PHE A 76 7.05 -12.81 4.38
CA PHE A 76 6.15 -11.78 4.85
C PHE A 76 6.09 -10.58 3.89
N LEU A 77 7.24 -10.10 3.38
CA LEU A 77 7.26 -9.01 2.40
C LEU A 77 6.50 -9.36 1.11
N ILE A 78 6.73 -10.55 0.55
CA ILE A 78 6.07 -10.92 -0.72
C ILE A 78 4.58 -11.22 -0.52
N SER A 79 4.16 -11.60 0.69
CA SER A 79 2.75 -11.84 1.03
C SER A 79 1.85 -10.61 0.86
N VAL A 80 2.43 -9.41 0.83
CA VAL A 80 1.66 -8.19 0.56
C VAL A 80 1.06 -8.18 -0.85
N VAL A 81 1.67 -8.87 -1.81
CA VAL A 81 1.20 -8.93 -3.21
C VAL A 81 -0.18 -9.60 -3.32
N PRO A 82 -0.39 -10.85 -2.84
CA PRO A 82 -1.72 -11.46 -2.90
C PRO A 82 -2.75 -10.69 -2.09
N ILE A 83 -2.38 -10.12 -0.93
CA ILE A 83 -3.27 -9.25 -0.14
C ILE A 83 -3.71 -8.04 -0.97
N THR A 84 -2.77 -7.39 -1.64
CA THR A 84 -3.03 -6.22 -2.48
C THR A 84 -3.96 -6.56 -3.64
N LEU A 85 -3.71 -7.66 -4.34
CA LEU A 85 -4.49 -8.07 -5.50
C LEU A 85 -5.93 -8.48 -5.15
N ILE A 86 -6.15 -9.12 -4.01
CA ILE A 86 -7.46 -9.63 -3.62
C ILE A 86 -8.29 -8.53 -2.94
N ILE A 87 -7.68 -7.77 -2.02
CA ILE A 87 -8.42 -6.87 -1.13
C ILE A 87 -8.37 -5.42 -1.61
N ILE A 88 -7.18 -4.94 -2.00
CA ILE A 88 -6.95 -3.51 -2.25
C ILE A 88 -7.26 -3.15 -3.71
N LYS A 89 -6.93 -4.04 -4.66
CA LYS A 89 -7.11 -3.81 -6.09
C LYS A 89 -8.55 -3.45 -6.49
N PRO A 90 -9.62 -4.14 -6.00
CA PRO A 90 -10.99 -3.80 -6.40
C PRO A 90 -11.37 -2.35 -6.04
N VAL A 91 -10.97 -1.91 -4.84
CA VAL A 91 -11.20 -0.54 -4.37
C VAL A 91 -10.38 0.46 -5.19
N ASN A 92 -9.11 0.13 -5.45
CA ASN A 92 -8.25 0.99 -6.26
C ASN A 92 -8.74 1.08 -7.71
N ASP A 93 -9.21 0.01 -8.32
CA ASP A 93 -9.74 0.03 -9.69
C ASP A 93 -10.92 1.00 -9.81
N ILE A 94 -11.78 1.07 -8.79
CA ILE A 94 -12.88 2.04 -8.73
C ILE A 94 -12.33 3.46 -8.55
N LEU A 95 -11.48 3.70 -7.56
CA LEU A 95 -10.92 5.02 -7.26
C LEU A 95 -10.03 5.59 -8.37
N LEU A 96 -9.42 4.72 -9.19
CA LEU A 96 -8.57 5.08 -10.32
C LEU A 96 -9.34 5.17 -11.65
N SER A 97 -10.59 4.73 -11.68
CA SER A 97 -11.39 4.75 -12.89
C SER A 97 -11.59 6.19 -13.39
N PRO A 98 -11.44 6.47 -14.70
CA PRO A 98 -11.80 7.76 -15.28
C PRO A 98 -13.27 8.15 -15.05
N ASP A 99 -14.13 7.14 -14.88
CA ASP A 99 -15.57 7.31 -14.64
C ASP A 99 -15.91 7.60 -13.18
N ASN A 100 -14.93 7.53 -12.27
CA ASN A 100 -15.14 7.81 -10.86
C ASN A 100 -15.24 9.32 -10.63
N ASP A 101 -16.41 9.77 -10.18
CA ASP A 101 -16.62 11.16 -9.79
C ASP A 101 -15.86 11.47 -8.47
N PRO A 102 -14.81 12.32 -8.50
CA PRO A 102 -14.00 12.65 -7.33
C PRO A 102 -14.77 13.36 -6.22
N GLU A 103 -15.93 13.93 -6.53
CA GLU A 103 -16.74 14.72 -5.60
C GLU A 103 -17.94 13.95 -5.08
N SER A 104 -18.17 12.74 -5.58
CA SER A 104 -19.31 11.92 -5.19
C SER A 104 -19.20 11.42 -3.73
N PRO A 105 -20.34 11.28 -3.02
CA PRO A 105 -20.37 10.63 -1.71
C PRO A 105 -19.84 9.19 -1.72
N ALA A 106 -19.94 8.49 -2.86
CA ALA A 106 -19.39 7.15 -3.02
C ALA A 106 -17.86 7.15 -2.95
N THR A 107 -17.20 8.11 -3.61
CA THR A 107 -15.74 8.30 -3.54
C THR A 107 -15.30 8.62 -2.12
N GLU A 108 -16.05 9.43 -1.37
CA GLU A 108 -15.76 9.71 0.04
C GLU A 108 -15.70 8.43 0.87
N VAL A 109 -16.73 7.58 0.74
CA VAL A 109 -16.82 6.32 1.48
C VAL A 109 -15.65 5.40 1.14
N LEU A 110 -15.33 5.26 -0.15
CA LEU A 110 -14.21 4.44 -0.62
C LEU A 110 -12.86 4.94 -0.11
N LEU A 111 -12.61 6.26 -0.17
CA LEU A 111 -11.38 6.84 0.35
C LEU A 111 -11.26 6.66 1.87
N ARG A 112 -12.33 6.87 2.62
CA ARG A 112 -12.31 6.64 4.09
C ARG A 112 -12.01 5.18 4.42
N ARG A 113 -12.65 4.24 3.73
CA ARG A 113 -12.41 2.79 3.90
C ARG A 113 -10.99 2.40 3.54
N TRP A 114 -10.46 2.94 2.45
CA TRP A 114 -9.07 2.70 2.05
C TRP A 114 -8.08 3.12 3.13
N GLY A 115 -8.32 4.26 3.78
CA GLY A 115 -7.46 4.84 4.82
C GLY A 115 -7.45 4.10 6.16
N GLN A 116 -8.58 3.48 6.52
CA GLN A 116 -8.73 2.77 7.79
C GLN A 116 -8.16 1.33 7.74
N GLY A 117 -7.59 0.94 6.60
CA GLY A 117 -7.25 -0.45 6.30
C GLY A 117 -8.51 -1.18 5.88
N ILE A 118 -8.47 -1.84 4.73
CA ILE A 118 -9.59 -2.59 4.14
C ILE A 118 -9.84 -3.88 4.95
N ALA A 119 -10.26 -3.69 6.20
CA ALA A 119 -10.58 -4.71 7.20
C ALA A 119 -11.85 -4.36 8.00
N CYS A 120 -12.56 -3.27 7.67
CA CYS A 120 -13.88 -2.99 8.21
C CYS A 120 -14.89 -3.09 7.06
N GLU A 121 -15.82 -4.04 7.14
CA GLU A 121 -16.95 -4.31 6.22
C GLU A 121 -16.79 -5.50 5.22
N GLN A 122 -16.57 -6.69 5.79
CA GLN A 122 -17.15 -7.96 5.31
C GLN A 122 -17.94 -8.67 6.44
N LEU A 123 -18.48 -7.91 7.41
CA LEU A 123 -19.43 -8.37 8.43
C LEU A 123 -20.65 -7.44 8.42
#